data_AF-A0A7T8H053-F1
#
_entry.id   AF-A0A7T8H053-F1
#
_cell.length_a   1.000
_cell.length_b   1.000
_cell.length_c   1.000
_cell.angle_alpha   90.00
_cell.angle_beta   90.00
_cell.angle_gamma   90.00
#
_symmetry.space_group_name_H-M   'P 1'
#
loop_
_entity.id
_entity.type
_entity.pdbx_description
1 polymer ?
#
loop_
_entity_poly.entity_id
_entity_poly.type
_entity_poly.pdbx_seq_one_letter_code
_entity_poly.pdbx_strand_id
1 'polypeptide(L)' 'MQTPVSVMVWGAVASNGKKSPLLRIPDGIKINKIVYLDFLKTKVFPWIQKKVW' A
#
# COMPACT_ATOMS: atom_id res chain seq x y z
N MET A 1 -8.55 -28.88 -4.82
CA MET A 1 -7.58 -28.22 -3.92
C MET A 1 -8.02 -26.77 -3.74
N GLN A 2 -8.49 -26.37 -2.56
CA GLN A 2 -8.75 -24.96 -2.24
C GLN A 2 -7.50 -24.40 -1.55
N THR A 3 -6.59 -23.81 -2.31
CA THR A 3 -5.58 -22.92 -1.71
C THR A 3 -6.32 -21.69 -1.19
N PRO A 4 -6.10 -21.25 0.06
CA PRO A 4 -6.75 -20.04 0.55
C PRO A 4 -6.31 -18.89 -0.35
N VAL A 5 -7.29 -18.12 -0.83
CA VAL A 5 -7.03 -16.88 -1.58
C VAL A 5 -6.30 -15.95 -0.62
N SER A 6 -4.98 -15.85 -0.79
CA SER A 6 -4.18 -14.91 -0.03
C SER A 6 -4.40 -13.51 -0.59
N VAL A 7 -4.50 -12.53 0.30
CA VAL A 7 -4.59 -11.12 -0.07
C VAL A 7 -3.30 -10.41 0.32
N MET A 8 -2.83 -9.53 -0.54
CA MET A 8 -1.68 -8.67 -0.26
C MET A 8 -2.17 -7.26 0.02
N VAL A 9 -1.68 -6.69 1.13
CA VAL A 9 -1.97 -5.31 1.53
C VAL A 9 -0.67 -4.57 1.82
N TRP A 10 -0.66 -3.28 1.52
CA TRP A 10 0.41 -2.37 1.89
C TRP A 10 -0.07 -1.48 3.04
N GLY A 11 0.80 -1.26 4.03
CA GLY A 11 0.55 -0.34 5.13
C GLY A 11 1.86 0.24 5.67
N ALA A 12 1.77 1.40 6.30
CA ALA A 12 2.90 2.10 6.91
C ALA A 12 2.52 2.71 8.26
N VAL A 13 3.50 2.82 9.15
CA VAL A 13 3.40 3.51 10.43
C VAL A 13 4.55 4.50 10.53
N ALA A 14 4.24 5.76 10.83
CA ALA A 14 5.22 6.83 11.03
C ALA A 14 5.72 6.86 12.48
N SER A 15 6.87 7.50 12.71
CA SER A 15 7.50 7.61 14.04
C SER A 15 6.63 8.32 15.09
N ASN A 16 5.67 9.14 14.65
CA ASN A 16 4.67 9.79 15.50
C ASN A 16 3.41 8.93 15.75
N GLY A 17 3.47 7.64 15.42
CA GLY A 17 2.37 6.68 15.63
C GLY A 17 1.25 6.75 14.59
N LYS A 18 1.32 7.68 13.63
CA LYS A 18 0.28 7.81 12.59
C LYS A 18 0.36 6.65 11.59
N LYS A 19 -0.79 6.14 11.19
CA LYS A 19 -0.93 4.93 10.36
C LYS A 19 -1.51 5.28 9.00
N SER A 20 -1.00 4.65 7.94
CA SER A 20 -1.64 4.72 6.62
C SER A 20 -2.92 3.89 6.61
N PRO A 21 -3.85 4.16 5.68
CA PRO A 21 -4.83 3.16 5.28
C PRO A 21 -4.13 1.87 4.82
N LEU A 22 -4.81 0.74 5.01
CA LEU A 22 -4.40 -0.51 4.35
C LEU A 22 -4.80 -0.44 2.89
N LEU A 23 -3.80 -0.42 2.02
CA LEU A 23 -3.99 -0.33 0.58
C LEU A 23 -3.90 -1.74 -0.01
N ARG A 24 -5.00 -2.25 -0.56
CA ARG A 24 -5.01 -3.57 -1.19
C ARG A 24 -4.17 -3.55 -2.47
N ILE A 25 -3.32 -4.55 -2.61
CA ILE A 25 -2.61 -4.84 -3.86
C ILE A 25 -3.47 -5.83 -4.65
N PRO A 26 -3.80 -5.53 -5.92
CA PRO A 26 -4.62 -6.43 -6.74
C PRO A 26 -3.98 -7.81 -6.90
N ASP A 27 -4.84 -8.81 -7.07
CA ASP A 27 -4.40 -10.20 -7.19
C ASP A 27 -3.55 -10.39 -8.46
N GLY A 28 -2.53 -11.25 -8.39
CA GLY A 28 -1.61 -11.51 -9.50
C GLY A 28 -0.53 -10.44 -9.72
N ILE A 29 -0.55 -9.33 -8.95
CA ILE A 29 0.50 -8.31 -9.03
C ILE A 29 1.74 -8.73 -8.25
N LYS A 30 2.88 -8.84 -8.94
CA LYS A 30 4.19 -8.99 -8.31
C LYS A 30 4.79 -7.61 -8.04
N ILE A 31 4.97 -7.27 -6.77
CA ILE A 31 5.65 -6.03 -6.38
C ILE A 31 7.12 -6.12 -6.78
N ASN A 32 7.53 -5.20 -7.64
CA ASN A 32 8.92 -4.97 -8.03
C ASN A 32 9.22 -3.46 -7.94
N LYS A 33 10.44 -3.04 -8.28
CA LYS A 33 10.86 -1.64 -8.19
C LYS A 33 9.92 -0.68 -8.93
N ILE A 34 9.53 -1.02 -10.16
CA ILE A 34 8.71 -0.14 -11.02
C ILE A 34 7.30 -0.02 -10.44
N VAL A 35 6.66 -1.16 -10.16
CA VAL A 35 5.31 -1.21 -9.58
C VAL A 35 5.27 -0.51 -8.22
N TYR A 36 6.30 -0.71 -7.40
CA TYR A 36 6.37 -0.09 -6.08
C TYR A 36 6.52 1.43 -6.16
N LEU A 37 7.38 1.95 -7.04
CA LEU A 37 7.55 3.39 -7.22
C LEU A 37 6.27 4.05 -7.76
N ASP A 38 5.57 3.40 -8.68
CA ASP A 38 4.29 3.89 -9.18
C ASP A 38 3.21 3.90 -8.08
N PHE A 39 3.13 2.83 -7.30
CA PHE A 39 2.22 2.72 -6.16
C PHE A 39 2.47 3.81 -5.11
N LEU A 40 3.74 4.09 -4.80
CA LEU A 40 4.10 5.17 -3.87
C LEU A 40 3.62 6.53 -4.39
N LYS A 41 3.85 6.82 -5.67
CA LYS A 41 3.42 8.09 -6.30
C LYS A 41 1.91 8.23 -6.36
N THR A 42 1.19 7.17 -6.72
CA THR A 42 -0.25 7.22 -7.02
C THR A 42 -1.13 7.04 -5.79
N LYS A 43 -0.67 6.28 -4.79
CA LYS A 43 -1.47 5.96 -3.59
C LYS A 43 -0.92 6.60 -2.32
N VAL A 44 0.40 6.54 -2.12
CA VAL A 44 1.01 6.91 -0.83
C VAL A 44 1.29 8.41 -0.72
N PHE A 45 1.86 9.04 -1.75
CA PHE A 45 2.13 10.48 -1.72
C PHE A 45 0.87 11.34 -1.55
N PRO A 46 -0.25 11.07 -2.25
CA PRO A 46 -1.49 11.82 -2.01
C PRO A 46 -2.01 11.68 -0.58
N TRP A 47 -1.78 10.52 0.07
CA TRP A 47 -2.13 10.33 1.47
C TRP A 47 -1.24 11.17 2.39
N ILE A 48 0.09 11.17 2.18
CA ILE A 48 1.03 11.96 3.00
C ILE A 48 0.79 13.47 2.83
N GLN A 49 0.49 13.90 1.59
CA GLN A 49 0.36 15.32 1.23
C GLN A 49 -1.01 15.90 1.57
N LYS A 50 -2.06 15.07 1.64
CA LYS A 50 -3.31 15.49 2.26
C LYS A 50 -3.00 15.83 3.72
N LYS A 51 -3.01 17.12 4.06
CA LYS A 51 -3.08 17.62 5.44
C LYS A 51 -4.42 17.26 6.10
N VAL A 52 -4.85 16.00 5.98
CA VAL A 52 -5.90 15.44 6.82
C VAL A 52 -5.15 14.89 8.03
N TRP A 53 -4.75 15.81 8.89
CA TRP A 53 -4.13 15.55 10.19
C TRP A 53 -5.05 16.06 11.27
#